data_AF-A0A5N6Z543-F1
#
_entry.id   AF-A0A5N6Z543-F1
#
_cell.length_a   1.000
_cell.length_b   1.000
_cell.length_c   1.000
_cell.angle_alpha   90.00
_cell.angle_beta   90.00
_cell.angle_gamma   90.00
#
_symmetry.space_group_name_H-M   'P 1'
#
loop_
_entity.id
_entity.type
_entity.pdbx_description
1 polymer ?
#
loop_
_entity_poly.entity_id
_entity_poly.type
_entity_poly.pdbx_seq_one_letter_code
_entity_poly.pdbx_strand_id
1 'polypeptide(L)'
;MAGTYSNLSNIPNISNLGSFDYTTDDSSDDGLHSFDDNQNNDASSSYPLSKYTGPLVDYVRNEWQINPKYASLPTANTDSSDSPRWIQILGSIVTAPRFRRYVVVYLTVLISCWAGWKFFVAPRLEEHAALLHALDPQVKEEMGGWFGANALPRFDDIVQLRKLEPSLLPEESASKSDSSSGKRLVFIGDVHGCKDELDRLLEEVSFNPDTDHLIFTGDMINKGPDSLGVVDLARKYSASCVRGNHEDKVLSLRHNMIAANTMDDEFLDDANLHRGQYTRERKLARQLSDEQAEWLDTCPVILSVGQIKGMGQVVVVHAGLVPGLDLDKQDPYSVMNMLTIDLDTHVPSRSREGMKWTKLFNKHQSLLSDSLRGTFENPESMLTTVIYGHDSKSSLSLKTYSKGIDTGCVKGGKLTALVVRDGGEQKLVQVKCQDHTKN
;
A
#
# COMPACT_ATOMS: atom_id res chain seq x y z
N MET A 1 -17.39 -10.97 -37.77
CA MET A 1 -18.40 -11.94 -37.30
C MET A 1 -18.98 -11.40 -36.02
N ALA A 2 -20.30 -11.24 -35.95
CA ALA A 2 -21.03 -10.71 -34.80
C ALA A 2 -21.54 -11.85 -33.90
N GLY A 3 -21.71 -11.56 -32.61
CA GLY A 3 -22.24 -12.45 -31.56
C GLY A 3 -21.22 -12.60 -30.43
N THR A 4 -21.53 -12.50 -29.14
CA THR A 4 -22.79 -12.43 -28.39
C THR A 4 -22.40 -12.05 -26.96
N TYR A 5 -22.86 -10.91 -26.43
CA TYR A 5 -22.76 -10.58 -25.00
C TYR A 5 -24.16 -10.58 -24.42
N SER A 6 -24.50 -11.59 -23.64
CA SER A 6 -25.67 -11.59 -22.77
C SER A 6 -25.56 -12.67 -21.70
N ASN A 7 -25.86 -12.27 -20.46
CA ASN A 7 -26.23 -13.05 -19.28
C ASN A 7 -25.10 -13.62 -18.41
N LEU A 8 -24.72 -12.83 -17.39
CA LEU A 8 -24.17 -13.33 -16.12
C LEU A 8 -24.87 -12.58 -14.97
N SER A 9 -26.11 -12.95 -14.69
CA SER A 9 -26.82 -12.60 -13.47
C SER A 9 -27.39 -13.88 -12.87
N ASN A 10 -26.59 -14.55 -12.04
CA ASN A 10 -27.02 -15.48 -10.99
C ASN A 10 -25.79 -16.05 -10.27
N ILE A 11 -25.47 -15.52 -9.09
CA ILE A 11 -24.57 -16.16 -8.12
C ILE A 11 -25.31 -16.21 -6.77
N PRO A 12 -25.41 -17.37 -6.09
CA PRO A 12 -26.11 -17.49 -4.81
C PRO A 12 -25.27 -17.10 -3.58
N ASN A 13 -25.97 -16.60 -2.56
CA ASN A 13 -25.51 -16.26 -1.21
C ASN A 13 -24.88 -17.45 -0.46
N ILE A 14 -23.78 -17.23 0.26
CA ILE A 14 -23.20 -18.20 1.20
C ILE A 14 -23.08 -17.57 2.59
N SER A 15 -23.82 -18.12 3.54
CA SER A 15 -23.66 -17.94 4.98
C SER A 15 -23.27 -19.27 5.64
N ASN A 16 -22.62 -19.16 6.80
CA ASN A 16 -22.29 -20.19 7.81
C ASN A 16 -20.99 -21.02 7.68
N LEU A 17 -20.05 -20.70 8.56
CA LEU A 17 -19.18 -21.60 9.33
C LEU A 17 -18.95 -20.86 10.68
N GLY A 18 -19.19 -21.39 11.88
CA GLY A 18 -19.03 -22.75 12.37
C GLY A 18 -18.01 -22.69 13.53
N SER A 19 -18.50 -22.50 14.75
CA SER A 19 -17.75 -22.36 16.00
C SER A 19 -17.09 -23.67 16.45
N PHE A 20 -15.86 -23.60 17.00
CA PHE A 20 -15.20 -24.70 17.69
C PHE A 20 -14.91 -24.32 19.15
N ASP A 21 -15.48 -25.12 20.05
CA ASP A 21 -15.26 -25.14 21.50
C ASP A 21 -13.90 -25.74 21.85
N TYR A 22 -13.31 -25.27 22.96
CA TYR A 22 -12.20 -25.93 23.65
C TYR A 22 -12.59 -26.14 25.12
N THR A 23 -12.77 -27.39 25.51
CA THR A 23 -12.96 -27.83 26.89
C THR A 23 -11.61 -28.17 27.54
N THR A 24 -11.41 -27.64 28.75
CA THR A 24 -10.45 -28.07 29.77
C THR A 24 -10.81 -29.44 30.33
N ASP A 25 -9.80 -30.22 30.74
CA ASP A 25 -9.92 -31.12 31.88
C ASP A 25 -8.57 -31.34 32.58
N ASP A 26 -8.70 -31.49 33.89
CA ASP A 26 -7.71 -31.58 34.97
C ASP A 26 -7.77 -33.02 35.53
N SER A 27 -6.64 -33.65 35.83
CA SER A 27 -6.62 -34.79 36.76
C SER A 27 -5.20 -35.16 37.22
N SER A 28 -5.03 -35.09 38.53
CA SER A 28 -4.01 -35.67 39.41
C SER A 28 -3.88 -37.19 39.34
N ASP A 29 -2.69 -37.73 39.63
CA ASP A 29 -2.58 -39.00 40.38
C ASP A 29 -1.22 -39.14 41.12
N ASP A 30 -1.29 -39.76 42.30
CA ASP A 30 -0.23 -40.03 43.28
C ASP A 30 0.49 -41.37 43.02
N GLY A 31 1.71 -41.57 43.56
CA GLY A 31 2.35 -42.90 43.56
C GLY A 31 3.69 -42.99 44.31
N LEU A 32 3.71 -43.82 45.35
CA LEU A 32 4.72 -44.05 46.40
C LEU A 32 5.93 -44.97 46.05
N HIS A 33 6.92 -44.95 46.99
CA HIS A 33 7.93 -45.99 47.36
C HIS A 33 9.21 -46.13 46.50
N SER A 34 10.43 -46.43 47.00
CA SER A 34 11.04 -46.64 48.34
C SER A 34 12.58 -46.90 48.23
N PHE A 35 13.29 -46.83 49.38
CA PHE A 35 14.62 -47.41 49.79
C PHE A 35 15.94 -47.04 49.04
N ASP A 36 16.99 -46.56 49.75
CA ASP A 36 17.96 -47.40 50.49
C ASP A 36 19.04 -46.61 51.28
N ASP A 37 19.67 -47.33 52.22
CA ASP A 37 20.54 -46.97 53.35
C ASP A 37 21.95 -46.38 53.08
N ASN A 38 22.52 -45.66 54.07
CA ASN A 38 23.80 -46.04 54.73
C ASN A 38 24.28 -45.18 55.93
N GLN A 39 24.47 -45.87 57.06
CA GLN A 39 25.58 -45.85 58.06
C GLN A 39 26.42 -44.59 58.37
N ASN A 40 26.52 -44.22 59.66
CA ASN A 40 27.71 -44.48 60.53
C ASN A 40 27.68 -43.77 61.90
N ASN A 41 28.09 -44.51 62.95
CA ASN A 41 28.95 -44.18 64.12
C ASN A 41 28.57 -42.98 65.05
N ASP A 42 28.82 -42.92 66.36
CA ASP A 42 29.55 -43.73 67.33
C ASP A 42 29.26 -43.19 68.76
N ALA A 43 29.65 -43.99 69.76
CA ALA A 43 30.14 -43.60 71.09
C ALA A 43 29.18 -43.16 72.24
N SER A 44 29.42 -43.85 73.36
CA SER A 44 28.84 -43.74 74.70
C SER A 44 29.23 -42.48 75.49
N SER A 45 28.33 -41.98 76.34
CA SER A 45 28.74 -41.43 77.65
C SER A 45 27.60 -41.57 78.68
N SER A 46 27.97 -42.06 79.86
CA SER A 46 27.10 -42.35 81.01
C SER A 46 27.14 -41.22 82.03
N TYR A 47 25.98 -40.64 82.40
CA TYR A 47 25.79 -39.73 83.54
C TYR A 47 24.37 -39.90 84.14
N PRO A 48 24.14 -39.50 85.41
CA PRO A 48 23.34 -40.25 86.38
C PRO A 48 21.82 -40.03 86.23
N LEU A 49 21.02 -41.09 86.40
CA LEU A 49 19.57 -41.00 86.47
C LEU A 49 19.14 -40.21 87.72
N SER A 50 18.82 -38.93 87.52
CA SER A 50 17.94 -38.22 88.45
C SER A 50 16.51 -38.71 88.19
N LYS A 51 15.84 -39.14 89.26
CA LYS A 51 14.51 -39.73 89.20
C LYS A 51 13.49 -38.59 89.06
N TYR A 52 12.94 -38.39 87.86
CA TYR A 52 11.89 -37.39 87.61
C TYR A 52 10.63 -37.73 88.42
N THR A 53 10.13 -36.80 89.24
CA THR A 53 8.94 -36.99 90.09
C THR A 53 7.73 -36.16 89.61
N GLY A 54 7.61 -35.90 88.31
CA GLY A 54 6.49 -35.16 87.71
C GLY A 54 6.32 -35.43 86.21
N PRO A 55 5.22 -34.96 85.58
CA PRO A 55 4.98 -35.14 84.15
C PRO A 55 6.11 -34.54 83.30
N LEU A 56 6.58 -35.28 82.30
CA LEU A 56 7.73 -34.91 81.45
C LEU A 56 7.55 -33.57 80.69
N VAL A 57 6.31 -33.11 80.49
CA VAL A 57 5.99 -31.84 79.80
C VAL A 57 6.48 -30.61 80.58
N ASP A 58 6.57 -30.69 81.91
CA ASP A 58 6.92 -29.55 82.76
C ASP A 58 8.42 -29.21 82.70
N TYR A 59 9.22 -30.11 82.13
CA TYR A 59 10.66 -29.94 81.94
C TYR A 59 11.03 -29.48 80.52
N VAL A 60 10.05 -29.38 79.61
CA VAL A 60 10.25 -28.85 78.25
C VAL A 60 10.03 -27.34 78.27
N ARG A 61 11.12 -26.57 78.39
CA ARG A 61 11.07 -25.11 78.19
C ARG A 61 11.76 -24.76 76.88
N ASN A 62 11.02 -24.13 75.98
CA ASN A 62 11.60 -23.57 74.76
C ASN A 62 12.20 -22.19 75.07
N GLU A 63 13.43 -21.93 74.62
CA GLU A 63 14.18 -20.69 74.94
C GLU A 63 13.46 -19.39 74.55
N TRP A 64 12.53 -19.44 73.60
CA TRP A 64 11.75 -18.26 73.20
C TRP A 64 10.82 -17.73 74.29
N GLN A 65 10.38 -18.56 75.24
CA GLN A 65 9.47 -18.16 76.33
C GLN A 65 10.15 -17.29 77.39
N ILE A 66 11.48 -17.34 77.48
CA ILE A 66 12.29 -16.61 78.47
C ILE A 66 13.00 -15.40 77.82
N ASN A 67 12.85 -15.25 76.51
CA ASN A 67 13.57 -14.25 75.74
C ASN A 67 12.77 -12.93 75.69
N PRO A 68 13.25 -11.83 76.30
CA PRO A 68 12.53 -10.55 76.35
C PRO A 68 12.26 -9.94 74.96
N LYS A 69 12.92 -10.45 73.92
CA LYS A 69 12.70 -10.08 72.51
C LYS A 69 11.30 -10.41 71.98
N TYR A 70 10.57 -11.32 72.62
CA TYR A 70 9.22 -11.74 72.20
C TYR A 70 8.11 -11.32 73.18
N ALA A 71 8.44 -10.51 74.19
CA ALA A 71 7.50 -10.07 75.23
C ALA A 71 6.57 -8.91 74.80
N SER A 72 6.72 -8.36 73.59
CA SER A 72 5.90 -7.24 73.12
C SER A 72 5.17 -7.57 71.81
N LEU A 73 3.97 -8.13 71.94
CA LEU A 73 2.92 -7.96 70.94
C LEU A 73 1.78 -7.15 71.60
N PRO A 74 1.32 -6.04 70.98
CA PRO A 74 0.21 -5.26 71.52
C PRO A 74 -1.07 -6.09 71.50
N THR A 75 -1.76 -6.14 72.63
CA THR A 75 -3.12 -6.63 72.76
C THR A 75 -4.09 -5.83 71.89
N ALA A 76 -5.07 -6.56 71.35
CA ALA A 76 -6.15 -6.09 70.51
C ALA A 76 -6.79 -4.77 70.98
N ASN A 77 -7.01 -3.87 70.03
CA ASN A 77 -8.09 -2.89 70.11
C ASN A 77 -9.02 -3.13 68.91
N THR A 78 -10.27 -3.36 69.25
CA THR A 78 -11.44 -3.37 68.39
C THR A 78 -11.55 -2.04 67.64
N ASP A 79 -11.74 -2.08 66.32
CA ASP A 79 -12.48 -1.01 65.68
C ASP A 79 -13.35 -1.51 64.53
N SER A 80 -14.51 -0.87 64.46
CA SER A 80 -15.69 -1.20 63.68
C SER A 80 -15.51 -1.03 62.16
N SER A 81 -15.92 -2.04 61.38
CA SER A 81 -16.43 -1.82 60.03
C SER A 81 -17.41 -2.94 59.66
N ASP A 82 -18.69 -2.59 59.55
CA ASP A 82 -19.76 -3.44 59.01
C ASP A 82 -19.57 -3.60 57.50
N SER A 83 -18.61 -4.45 57.12
CA SER A 83 -18.48 -4.95 55.75
C SER A 83 -18.76 -6.45 55.76
N PRO A 84 -19.77 -6.94 55.02
CA PRO A 84 -20.06 -8.37 55.00
C PRO A 84 -18.82 -9.19 54.61
N ARG A 85 -18.63 -10.34 55.25
CA ARG A 85 -17.38 -11.15 55.25
C ARG A 85 -16.78 -11.40 53.86
N TRP A 86 -17.61 -11.49 52.82
CA TRP A 86 -17.17 -11.63 51.42
C TRP A 86 -16.42 -10.39 50.90
N ILE A 87 -16.78 -9.18 51.35
CA ILE A 87 -16.09 -7.92 51.05
C ILE A 87 -14.70 -7.88 51.69
N GLN A 88 -14.55 -8.41 52.92
CA GLN A 88 -13.24 -8.51 53.58
C GLN A 88 -12.32 -9.52 52.89
N ILE A 89 -12.88 -10.63 52.41
CA ILE A 89 -12.15 -11.64 51.61
C ILE A 89 -11.78 -11.07 50.23
N LEU A 90 -12.66 -10.32 49.57
CA LEU A 90 -12.32 -9.60 48.35
C LEU A 90 -11.23 -8.56 48.59
N GLY A 91 -11.29 -7.82 49.70
CA GLY A 91 -10.28 -6.86 50.11
C GLY A 91 -8.90 -7.51 50.36
N SER A 92 -8.86 -8.70 50.95
CA SER A 92 -7.60 -9.43 51.19
C SER A 92 -7.01 -10.04 49.91
N ILE A 93 -7.84 -10.43 48.93
CA ILE A 93 -7.40 -10.88 47.60
C ILE A 93 -6.85 -9.70 46.79
N VAL A 94 -7.52 -8.55 46.81
CA VAL A 94 -7.11 -7.33 46.09
C VAL A 94 -5.81 -6.73 46.66
N THR A 95 -5.57 -6.89 47.96
CA THR A 95 -4.32 -6.43 48.61
C THR A 95 -3.14 -7.40 48.42
N ALA A 96 -3.38 -8.62 47.92
CA ALA A 96 -2.33 -9.61 47.69
C ALA A 96 -1.34 -9.14 46.60
N PRO A 97 -0.01 -9.09 46.88
CA PRO A 97 0.98 -8.53 45.94
C PRO A 97 1.02 -9.25 44.58
N ARG A 98 0.76 -10.56 44.56
CA ARG A 98 0.71 -11.37 43.33
C ARG A 98 -0.54 -11.07 42.51
N PHE A 99 -1.70 -10.93 43.17
CA PHE A 99 -2.95 -10.56 42.51
C PHE A 99 -2.85 -9.17 41.88
N ARG A 100 -2.27 -8.19 42.59
CA ARG A 100 -2.05 -6.83 42.04
C ARG A 100 -1.14 -6.85 40.81
N ARG A 101 -0.10 -7.70 40.80
CA ARG A 101 0.77 -7.88 39.62
C ARG A 101 -0.01 -8.48 38.44
N TYR A 102 -0.82 -9.52 38.67
CA TYR A 102 -1.64 -10.11 37.62
C TYR A 102 -2.71 -9.13 37.10
N VAL A 103 -3.38 -8.38 37.97
CA VAL A 103 -4.35 -7.35 37.57
C VAL A 103 -3.69 -6.29 36.69
N VAL A 104 -2.49 -5.81 37.06
CA VAL A 104 -1.74 -4.87 36.22
C VAL A 104 -1.40 -5.49 34.86
N VAL A 105 -0.91 -6.74 34.84
CA VAL A 105 -0.60 -7.44 33.57
C VAL A 105 -1.86 -7.59 32.70
N TYR A 106 -2.96 -8.09 33.24
CA TYR A 106 -4.21 -8.25 32.49
C TYR A 106 -4.78 -6.92 32.01
N LEU A 107 -4.72 -5.86 32.82
CA LEU A 107 -5.12 -4.51 32.40
C LEU A 107 -4.24 -4.00 31.26
N THR A 108 -2.92 -4.20 31.33
CA THR A 108 -2.02 -3.79 30.24
C THR A 108 -2.30 -4.56 28.95
N VAL A 109 -2.58 -5.86 29.03
CA VAL A 109 -2.96 -6.68 27.87
C VAL A 109 -4.30 -6.21 27.31
N LEU A 110 -5.31 -5.98 28.16
CA LEU A 110 -6.63 -5.54 27.75
C LEU A 110 -6.60 -4.16 27.09
N ILE A 111 -5.85 -3.20 27.65
CA ILE A 111 -5.63 -1.89 27.05
C ILE A 111 -4.89 -2.02 25.72
N SER A 112 -3.88 -2.89 25.63
CA SER A 112 -3.15 -3.14 24.38
C SER A 112 -4.03 -3.78 23.32
N CYS A 113 -4.88 -4.74 23.67
CA CYS A 113 -5.85 -5.36 22.78
C CYS A 113 -6.92 -4.36 22.33
N TRP A 114 -7.45 -3.56 23.25
CA TRP A 114 -8.41 -2.50 22.94
C TRP A 114 -7.80 -1.45 22.02
N ALA A 115 -6.57 -1.00 22.29
CA ALA A 115 -5.84 -0.07 21.43
C ALA A 115 -5.55 -0.71 20.06
N GLY A 116 -5.11 -1.97 20.03
CA GLY A 116 -4.94 -2.76 18.82
C GLY A 116 -6.21 -2.82 17.97
N TRP A 117 -7.34 -3.12 18.61
CA TRP A 117 -8.65 -3.12 17.98
C TRP A 117 -9.03 -1.73 17.45
N LYS A 118 -8.98 -0.71 18.30
CA LYS A 118 -9.47 0.64 17.99
C LYS A 118 -8.62 1.35 16.93
N PHE A 119 -7.30 1.18 16.94
CA PHE A 119 -6.40 1.92 16.08
C PHE A 119 -5.91 1.14 14.85
N PHE A 120 -6.01 -0.19 14.84
CA PHE A 120 -5.49 -1.01 13.73
C PHE A 120 -6.54 -1.93 13.11
N VAL A 121 -7.28 -2.71 13.90
CA VAL A 121 -8.17 -3.75 13.36
C VAL A 121 -9.49 -3.16 12.87
N ALA A 122 -10.22 -2.45 13.74
CA ALA A 122 -11.53 -1.89 13.39
C ALA A 122 -11.47 -0.94 12.19
N PRO A 123 -10.53 0.04 12.12
CA PRO A 123 -10.44 0.92 10.95
C PRO A 123 -10.13 0.17 9.64
N ARG A 124 -9.34 -0.91 9.71
CA ARG A 124 -9.05 -1.74 8.53
C ARG A 124 -10.23 -2.58 8.08
N LEU A 125 -11.02 -3.10 9.03
CA LEU A 125 -12.26 -3.82 8.73
C LEU A 125 -13.29 -2.88 8.11
N GLU A 126 -13.45 -1.67 8.67
CA GLU A 126 -14.31 -0.63 8.11
C GLU A 126 -13.88 -0.24 6.69
N GLU A 127 -12.58 -0.01 6.47
CA GLU A 127 -12.03 0.28 5.14
C GLU A 127 -12.30 -0.87 4.15
N HIS A 128 -12.11 -2.11 4.59
CA HIS A 128 -12.34 -3.30 3.75
C HIS A 128 -13.82 -3.48 3.40
N ALA A 129 -14.71 -3.28 4.38
CA ALA A 129 -16.15 -3.35 4.17
C ALA A 129 -16.62 -2.25 3.19
N ALA A 130 -16.11 -1.02 3.34
CA ALA A 130 -16.42 0.08 2.43
C ALA A 130 -15.94 -0.18 1.00
N LEU A 131 -14.74 -0.76 0.84
CA LEU A 131 -14.23 -1.19 -0.46
C LEU A 131 -15.09 -2.26 -1.12
N LEU A 132 -15.54 -3.25 -0.36
CA LEU A 132 -16.42 -4.30 -0.89
C LEU A 132 -17.78 -3.75 -1.29
N HIS A 133 -18.35 -2.88 -0.45
CA HIS A 133 -19.61 -2.19 -0.73
C HIS A 133 -19.54 -1.35 -2.01
N ALA A 134 -18.49 -0.57 -2.19
CA ALA A 134 -18.26 0.23 -3.40
C ALA A 134 -18.17 -0.63 -4.68
N LEU A 135 -17.63 -1.85 -4.58
CA LEU A 135 -17.47 -2.74 -5.73
C LEU A 135 -18.69 -3.66 -5.96
N ASP A 136 -19.74 -3.55 -5.16
CA ASP A 136 -20.93 -4.39 -5.27
C ASP A 136 -21.77 -4.03 -6.52
N PRO A 137 -22.06 -4.99 -7.41
CA PRO A 137 -22.93 -4.76 -8.57
C PRO A 137 -24.32 -4.21 -8.24
N GLN A 138 -24.88 -4.51 -7.06
CA GLN A 138 -26.20 -3.99 -6.65
C GLN A 138 -26.14 -2.50 -6.34
N VAL A 139 -25.11 -2.06 -5.62
CA VAL A 139 -24.87 -0.63 -5.31
C VAL A 139 -24.66 0.18 -6.59
N LYS A 140 -23.99 -0.40 -7.59
CA LYS A 140 -23.84 0.20 -8.92
C LYS A 140 -25.18 0.51 -9.59
N GLU A 141 -26.17 -0.37 -9.49
CA GLU A 141 -27.49 -0.16 -10.10
C GLU A 141 -28.28 0.94 -9.37
N GLU A 142 -28.18 1.00 -8.04
CA GLU A 142 -28.82 2.04 -7.22
C GLU A 142 -28.26 3.44 -7.52
N MET A 143 -26.96 3.55 -7.76
CA MET A 143 -26.26 4.82 -8.02
C MET A 143 -26.32 5.28 -9.49
N GLY A 144 -26.97 4.50 -10.38
CA GLY A 144 -27.12 4.86 -11.79
C GLY A 144 -25.86 4.63 -12.65
N GLY A 145 -24.90 3.82 -12.19
CA GLY A 145 -23.69 3.44 -12.91
C GLY A 145 -22.37 3.97 -12.33
N TRP A 146 -21.25 3.61 -12.95
CA TRP A 146 -19.93 4.15 -12.59
C TRP A 146 -19.76 5.57 -13.14
N PHE A 147 -19.01 6.43 -12.44
CA PHE A 147 -18.53 7.69 -13.02
C PHE A 147 -17.83 7.40 -14.36
N GLY A 148 -18.23 8.09 -15.44
CA GLY A 148 -17.75 7.84 -16.80
C GLY A 148 -18.57 6.82 -17.62
N ALA A 149 -19.60 6.19 -17.04
CA ALA A 149 -20.51 5.31 -17.79
C ALA A 149 -21.50 6.07 -18.70
N ASN A 150 -21.63 7.39 -18.51
CA ASN A 150 -22.44 8.28 -19.34
C ASN A 150 -21.64 8.78 -20.56
N ALA A 151 -22.33 9.27 -21.59
CA ALA A 151 -21.69 9.80 -22.79
C ALA A 151 -20.73 10.95 -22.46
N LEU A 152 -19.43 10.73 -22.69
CA LEU A 152 -18.41 11.78 -22.60
C LEU A 152 -18.50 12.70 -23.83
N PRO A 153 -18.26 14.02 -23.67
CA PRO A 153 -18.01 14.88 -24.82
C PRO A 153 -16.79 14.34 -25.59
N ARG A 154 -16.83 14.43 -26.93
CA ARG A 154 -15.64 14.12 -27.73
C ARG A 154 -14.66 15.28 -27.63
N PHE A 155 -13.40 14.96 -27.40
CA PHE A 155 -12.29 15.90 -27.44
C PHE A 155 -11.55 15.64 -28.77
N ASP A 156 -11.69 16.55 -29.73
CA ASP A 156 -11.13 16.36 -31.08
C ASP A 156 -9.60 16.60 -31.12
N ASP A 157 -9.06 17.24 -30.08
CA ASP A 157 -7.67 17.63 -29.90
C ASP A 157 -6.86 16.64 -29.03
N ILE A 158 -7.49 15.57 -28.54
CA ILE A 158 -6.86 14.61 -27.63
C ILE A 158 -6.96 13.19 -28.18
N VAL A 159 -5.82 12.50 -28.25
CA VAL A 159 -5.78 11.06 -28.53
C VAL A 159 -6.15 10.30 -27.25
N GLN A 160 -7.39 9.83 -27.16
CA GLN A 160 -7.87 9.13 -25.95
C GLN A 160 -7.12 7.82 -25.67
N LEU A 161 -7.05 6.93 -26.66
CA LEU A 161 -6.52 5.57 -26.50
C LEU A 161 -5.67 5.19 -27.71
N ARG A 162 -4.46 4.69 -27.46
CA ARG A 162 -3.60 4.07 -28.48
C ARG A 162 -3.16 2.69 -28.01
N LYS A 163 -2.96 1.78 -28.96
CA LYS A 163 -2.34 0.47 -28.73
C LYS A 163 -0.88 0.53 -29.11
N LEU A 164 -0.01 -0.07 -28.30
CA LEU A 164 1.39 -0.25 -28.64
C LEU A 164 1.51 -1.30 -29.75
N GLU A 165 2.50 -1.12 -30.63
CA GLU A 165 2.78 -2.09 -31.69
C GLU A 165 3.20 -3.45 -31.08
N PRO A 166 2.53 -4.56 -31.44
CA PRO A 166 2.83 -5.88 -30.87
C PRO A 166 4.28 -6.33 -31.10
N SER A 167 4.94 -5.85 -32.15
CA SER A 167 6.33 -6.17 -32.45
C SER A 167 7.32 -5.63 -31.41
N LEU A 168 6.92 -4.68 -30.56
CA LEU A 168 7.74 -4.10 -29.50
C LEU A 168 7.65 -4.88 -28.19
N LEU A 169 6.70 -5.82 -28.08
CA LEU A 169 6.47 -6.56 -26.85
C LEU A 169 7.56 -7.62 -26.60
N PRO A 170 7.91 -7.87 -25.33
CA PRO A 170 8.78 -8.97 -24.95
C PRO A 170 8.09 -10.32 -25.21
N GLU A 171 8.87 -11.37 -25.42
CA GLU A 171 8.35 -12.71 -25.71
C GLU A 171 7.79 -13.38 -24.44
N GLU A 172 6.80 -14.27 -24.61
CA GLU A 172 6.19 -15.01 -23.49
C GLU A 172 7.13 -16.06 -22.86
N SER A 173 8.13 -16.52 -23.62
CA SER A 173 9.08 -17.55 -23.19
C SER A 173 10.49 -16.97 -23.15
N ALA A 174 11.11 -16.98 -21.97
CA ALA A 174 12.56 -16.85 -21.88
C ALA A 174 13.16 -18.17 -22.40
N SER A 175 13.41 -18.27 -23.71
CA SER A 175 13.98 -19.50 -24.28
C SER A 175 15.34 -19.79 -23.65
N LYS A 176 15.61 -21.06 -23.29
CA LYS A 176 16.90 -21.53 -22.76
C LYS A 176 17.97 -21.72 -23.85
N SER A 177 17.64 -21.42 -25.10
CA SER A 177 18.56 -21.42 -26.24
C SER A 177 19.00 -19.99 -26.55
N ASP A 178 20.19 -19.82 -27.13
CA ASP A 178 20.92 -18.58 -27.46
C ASP A 178 20.18 -17.48 -28.28
N SER A 179 18.84 -17.50 -28.35
CA SER A 179 18.04 -16.52 -29.08
C SER A 179 16.77 -16.12 -28.31
N SER A 180 16.90 -15.61 -27.08
CA SER A 180 15.89 -14.69 -26.55
C SER A 180 15.80 -13.48 -27.50
N SER A 181 14.61 -12.97 -27.81
CA SER A 181 14.47 -11.73 -28.61
C SER A 181 15.30 -10.58 -28.04
N GLY A 182 15.58 -10.64 -26.74
CA GLY A 182 16.31 -9.62 -26.00
C GLY A 182 15.48 -8.35 -25.81
N LYS A 183 14.20 -8.37 -26.21
CA LYS A 183 13.35 -7.20 -26.18
C LYS A 183 12.96 -6.83 -24.76
N ARG A 184 12.98 -5.54 -24.48
CA ARG A 184 12.63 -5.00 -23.17
C ARG A 184 11.75 -3.77 -23.31
N LEU A 185 10.74 -3.67 -22.47
CA LEU A 185 10.02 -2.40 -22.27
C LEU A 185 10.64 -1.68 -21.09
N VAL A 186 10.96 -0.40 -21.26
CA VAL A 186 11.54 0.46 -20.23
C VAL A 186 10.55 1.58 -19.92
N PHE A 187 9.80 1.42 -18.82
CA PHE A 187 8.82 2.40 -18.37
C PHE A 187 9.49 3.44 -17.48
N ILE A 188 9.41 4.72 -17.83
CA ILE A 188 10.03 5.83 -17.11
C ILE A 188 8.96 6.66 -16.40
N GLY A 189 9.17 6.92 -15.11
CA GLY A 189 8.35 7.82 -14.31
C GLY A 189 8.53 9.31 -14.67
N ASP A 190 7.84 10.18 -13.95
CA ASP A 190 7.81 11.63 -14.20
C ASP A 190 9.22 12.25 -14.22
N VAL A 191 9.63 12.75 -15.40
CA VAL A 191 10.98 13.28 -15.65
C VAL A 191 11.07 14.76 -15.33
N HIS A 192 10.02 15.53 -15.68
CA HIS A 192 9.95 16.97 -15.44
C HIS A 192 11.19 17.74 -15.92
N GLY A 193 11.65 17.52 -17.16
CA GLY A 193 12.81 18.24 -17.71
C GLY A 193 14.15 17.93 -17.03
N CYS A 194 14.24 16.88 -16.22
CA CYS A 194 15.49 16.40 -15.61
C CYS A 194 16.28 15.54 -16.62
N LYS A 195 16.75 16.15 -17.71
CA LYS A 195 17.43 15.44 -18.80
C LYS A 195 18.69 14.70 -18.36
N ASP A 196 19.54 15.34 -17.55
CA ASP A 196 20.79 14.72 -17.07
C ASP A 196 20.53 13.49 -16.19
N GLU A 197 19.45 13.51 -15.41
CA GLU A 197 18.95 12.34 -14.68
C GLU A 197 18.43 11.25 -15.63
N LEU A 198 17.71 11.63 -16.69
CA LEU A 198 17.21 10.69 -17.70
C LEU A 198 18.36 10.00 -18.44
N ASP A 199 19.36 10.75 -18.90
CA ASP A 199 20.56 10.18 -19.56
C ASP A 199 21.27 9.17 -18.64
N ARG A 200 21.52 9.55 -17.36
CA ARG A 200 22.10 8.64 -16.36
C ARG A 200 21.25 7.39 -16.11
N LEU A 201 19.92 7.52 -16.11
CA LEU A 201 19.04 6.36 -15.93
C LEU A 201 19.11 5.41 -17.12
N LEU A 202 19.17 5.94 -18.35
CA LEU A 202 19.31 5.14 -19.56
C LEU A 202 20.68 4.43 -19.61
N GLU A 203 21.75 5.08 -19.14
CA GLU A 203 23.06 4.46 -18.95
C GLU A 203 23.01 3.30 -17.95
N GLU A 204 22.40 3.50 -16.78
CA GLU A 204 22.26 2.47 -15.73
C GLU A 204 21.38 1.28 -16.17
N VAL A 205 20.36 1.53 -17.00
CA VAL A 205 19.54 0.47 -17.62
C VAL A 205 20.33 -0.27 -18.72
N SER A 206 21.43 0.32 -19.21
CA SER A 206 22.12 -0.07 -20.43
C SER A 206 21.13 -0.14 -21.59
N PHE A 207 20.42 0.98 -21.82
CA PHE A 207 19.38 1.09 -22.83
C PHE A 207 19.96 0.91 -24.24
N ASN A 208 19.36 0.02 -25.02
CA ASN A 208 19.70 -0.22 -26.41
C ASN A 208 18.45 -0.02 -27.28
N PRO A 209 18.39 1.01 -28.14
CA PRO A 209 17.20 1.29 -28.96
C PRO A 209 16.87 0.20 -30.00
N ASP A 210 17.80 -0.71 -30.31
CA ASP A 210 17.55 -1.81 -31.25
C ASP A 210 16.75 -2.96 -30.60
N THR A 211 16.82 -3.09 -29.28
CA THR A 211 16.15 -4.17 -28.52
C THR A 211 15.13 -3.64 -27.52
N ASP A 212 15.33 -2.43 -27.01
CA ASP A 212 14.53 -1.85 -25.95
C ASP A 212 13.57 -0.79 -26.51
N HIS A 213 12.35 -0.77 -25.98
CA HIS A 213 11.38 0.27 -26.26
C HIS A 213 11.14 1.14 -25.03
N LEU A 214 11.27 2.46 -25.20
CA LEU A 214 11.11 3.44 -24.14
C LEU A 214 9.66 3.91 -24.03
N ILE A 215 9.11 3.93 -22.81
CA ILE A 215 7.73 4.35 -22.56
C ILE A 215 7.67 5.31 -21.37
N PHE A 216 7.22 6.55 -21.58
CA PHE A 216 7.05 7.54 -20.51
C PHE A 216 5.64 7.52 -19.91
N THR A 217 5.53 7.65 -18.60
CA THR A 217 4.25 7.75 -17.87
C THR A 217 3.65 9.16 -17.85
N GLY A 218 4.08 10.06 -18.74
CA GLY A 218 3.70 11.48 -18.73
C GLY A 218 4.63 12.34 -17.87
N ASP A 219 4.32 13.64 -17.78
CA ASP A 219 5.11 14.63 -17.04
C ASP A 219 6.61 14.59 -17.38
N MET A 220 6.89 14.51 -18.68
CA MET A 220 8.22 14.64 -19.26
C MET A 220 8.74 16.08 -19.15
N ILE A 221 7.84 17.07 -19.23
CA ILE A 221 8.19 18.49 -19.30
C ILE A 221 7.83 19.25 -18.01
N ASN A 222 8.20 20.53 -17.97
CA ASN A 222 7.90 21.48 -16.89
C ASN A 222 8.65 21.15 -15.57
N LYS A 223 8.72 22.11 -14.64
CA LYS A 223 9.40 22.06 -13.33
C LYS A 223 10.94 21.94 -13.31
N GLY A 224 11.57 21.09 -14.13
CA GLY A 224 13.03 20.96 -14.19
C GLY A 224 13.70 21.81 -15.28
N PRO A 225 15.03 21.69 -15.41
CA PRO A 225 15.86 22.65 -16.14
C PRO A 225 15.76 22.54 -17.67
N ASP A 226 15.56 21.33 -18.22
CA ASP A 226 15.67 21.08 -19.66
C ASP A 226 14.51 20.22 -20.18
N SER A 227 13.35 20.86 -20.36
CA SER A 227 12.17 20.20 -20.94
C SER A 227 12.34 19.88 -22.43
N LEU A 228 12.97 20.77 -23.19
CA LEU A 228 13.16 20.63 -24.64
C LEU A 228 14.04 19.41 -24.95
N GLY A 229 15.16 19.28 -24.24
CA GLY A 229 16.08 18.17 -24.46
C GLY A 229 15.53 16.81 -24.02
N VAL A 230 14.61 16.75 -23.05
CA VAL A 230 13.86 15.52 -22.74
C VAL A 230 12.97 15.11 -23.91
N VAL A 231 12.24 16.05 -24.52
CA VAL A 231 11.39 15.78 -25.68
C VAL A 231 12.24 15.34 -26.88
N ASP A 232 13.36 16.00 -27.13
CA ASP A 232 14.28 15.63 -28.22
C ASP A 232 14.86 14.22 -28.02
N LEU A 233 15.19 13.85 -26.79
CA LEU A 233 15.67 12.49 -26.47
C LEU A 233 14.57 11.45 -26.69
N ALA A 234 13.34 11.72 -26.25
CA ALA A 234 12.20 10.83 -26.45
C ALA A 234 11.89 10.63 -27.95
N ARG A 235 11.91 11.72 -28.73
CA ARG A 235 11.76 11.69 -30.19
C ARG A 235 12.89 10.90 -30.86
N LYS A 236 14.14 11.14 -30.47
CA LYS A 236 15.34 10.44 -30.99
C LYS A 236 15.20 8.92 -30.88
N TYR A 237 14.65 8.43 -29.78
CA TYR A 237 14.46 6.99 -29.54
C TYR A 237 13.09 6.47 -29.96
N SER A 238 12.29 7.26 -30.70
CA SER A 238 10.93 6.88 -31.10
C SER A 238 10.08 6.37 -29.93
N ALA A 239 10.25 6.98 -28.76
CA ALA A 239 9.62 6.53 -27.53
C ALA A 239 8.09 6.63 -27.60
N SER A 240 7.40 5.77 -26.87
CA SER A 240 5.99 5.97 -26.55
C SER A 240 5.85 6.82 -25.29
N CYS A 241 4.71 7.48 -25.15
CA CYS A 241 4.37 8.29 -24.00
C CYS A 241 2.88 8.14 -23.67
N VAL A 242 2.49 8.60 -22.50
CA VAL A 242 1.11 9.04 -22.23
C VAL A 242 1.10 10.53 -21.90
N ARG A 243 0.01 11.21 -22.19
CA ARG A 243 -0.17 12.63 -21.90
C ARG A 243 -0.31 12.83 -20.39
N GLY A 244 0.61 13.57 -19.78
CA GLY A 244 0.51 14.00 -18.39
C GLY A 244 -0.25 15.32 -18.27
N ASN A 245 -0.57 15.70 -17.03
CA ASN A 245 -1.30 16.95 -16.80
C ASN A 245 -0.42 18.19 -17.04
N HIS A 246 0.91 18.06 -16.94
CA HIS A 246 1.82 19.15 -17.32
C HIS A 246 1.95 19.32 -18.83
N GLU A 247 2.01 18.24 -19.61
CA GLU A 247 1.93 18.32 -21.09
C GLU A 247 0.62 18.94 -21.52
N ASP A 248 -0.50 18.46 -20.98
CA ASP A 248 -1.84 18.92 -21.35
C ASP A 248 -2.03 20.43 -21.14
N LYS A 249 -1.58 20.95 -19.99
CA LYS A 249 -1.63 22.37 -19.68
C LYS A 249 -0.78 23.20 -20.63
N VAL A 250 0.44 22.75 -20.97
CA VAL A 250 1.37 23.50 -21.83
C VAL A 250 0.86 23.52 -23.28
N LEU A 251 0.39 22.38 -23.80
CA LEU A 251 -0.15 22.27 -25.16
C LEU A 251 -1.43 23.10 -25.31
N SER A 252 -2.35 23.00 -24.34
CA SER A 252 -3.56 23.84 -24.31
C SER A 252 -3.22 25.33 -24.34
N LEU A 253 -2.22 25.76 -23.58
CA LEU A 253 -1.76 27.15 -23.61
C LEU A 253 -1.18 27.52 -24.98
N ARG A 254 -0.35 26.65 -25.57
CA ARG A 254 0.24 26.87 -26.90
C ARG A 254 -0.83 26.98 -27.98
N HIS A 255 -1.79 26.05 -28.04
CA HIS A 255 -2.88 26.09 -29.02
C HIS A 255 -3.70 27.38 -28.91
N ASN A 256 -4.02 27.81 -27.68
CA ASN A 256 -4.70 29.09 -27.44
C ASN A 256 -3.87 30.29 -27.91
N MET A 257 -2.55 30.26 -27.69
CA MET A 257 -1.65 31.34 -28.13
C MET A 257 -1.52 31.40 -29.65
N ILE A 258 -1.47 30.25 -30.33
CA ILE A 258 -1.50 30.15 -31.80
C ILE A 258 -2.84 30.68 -32.34
N ALA A 259 -3.96 30.21 -31.78
CA ALA A 259 -5.30 30.62 -32.21
C ALA A 259 -5.54 32.13 -32.02
N ALA A 260 -4.99 32.71 -30.95
CA ALA A 260 -5.06 34.14 -30.67
C ALA A 260 -3.98 34.97 -31.40
N ASN A 261 -3.04 34.33 -32.12
CA ASN A 261 -1.87 34.97 -32.74
C ASN A 261 -1.03 35.79 -31.73
N THR A 262 -0.77 35.21 -30.55
CA THR A 262 -0.05 35.82 -29.41
C THR A 262 1.24 35.08 -29.05
N MET A 263 1.76 34.25 -29.97
CA MET A 263 3.00 33.51 -29.74
C MET A 263 4.19 34.44 -29.48
N ASP A 264 4.25 35.59 -30.15
CA ASP A 264 5.32 36.58 -30.01
C ASP A 264 5.00 37.69 -28.97
N ASP A 265 3.81 37.67 -28.37
CA ASP A 265 3.38 38.69 -27.42
C ASP A 265 3.81 38.33 -25.99
N GLU A 266 5.05 38.71 -25.64
CA GLU A 266 5.61 38.52 -24.29
C GLU A 266 4.99 39.48 -23.25
N PHE A 267 4.36 40.57 -23.66
CA PHE A 267 3.84 41.61 -22.77
C PHE A 267 2.63 41.14 -21.95
N LEU A 268 1.84 40.19 -22.48
CA LEU A 268 0.69 39.58 -21.79
C LEU A 268 1.06 38.74 -20.56
N ASP A 269 2.33 38.35 -20.42
CA ASP A 269 2.78 37.54 -19.28
C ASP A 269 3.10 38.42 -18.06
N ASP A 270 3.57 39.64 -18.29
CA ASP A 270 3.91 40.63 -17.26
C ASP A 270 2.65 41.25 -16.63
N ALA A 271 1.59 41.45 -17.41
CA ALA A 271 0.29 41.92 -16.90
C ALA A 271 -0.44 40.87 -16.03
N ASN A 272 -0.12 39.58 -16.20
CA ASN A 272 -0.67 38.47 -15.41
C ASN A 272 0.17 38.15 -14.14
N LEU A 273 1.08 39.05 -13.72
CA LEU A 273 1.97 38.91 -12.56
C LEU A 273 1.28 38.51 -11.25
N HIS A 274 -0.03 38.68 -11.12
CA HIS A 274 -0.81 38.25 -9.96
C HIS A 274 -1.03 36.72 -9.88
N ARG A 275 -0.63 35.92 -10.89
CA ARG A 275 -0.79 34.45 -10.92
C ARG A 275 0.44 33.71 -11.44
N GLY A 276 1.63 33.96 -10.88
CA GLY A 276 2.96 33.44 -11.30
C GLY A 276 3.15 31.92 -11.55
N GLN A 277 2.09 31.10 -11.54
CA GLN A 277 2.06 29.68 -11.90
C GLN A 277 1.62 29.41 -13.35
N TYR A 278 1.44 30.44 -14.18
CA TYR A 278 1.23 30.28 -15.62
C TYR A 278 2.37 30.86 -16.46
N THR A 279 3.25 31.67 -15.87
CA THR A 279 4.36 32.32 -16.58
C THR A 279 5.37 31.28 -17.09
N ARG A 280 5.69 30.27 -16.27
CA ARG A 280 6.61 29.20 -16.67
C ARG A 280 6.05 28.34 -17.79
N GLU A 281 4.79 27.92 -17.67
CA GLU A 281 4.12 27.10 -18.67
C GLU A 281 3.95 27.83 -19.99
N ARG A 282 3.61 29.12 -19.95
CA ARG A 282 3.52 29.96 -21.16
C ARG A 282 4.88 30.16 -21.81
N LYS A 283 5.94 30.40 -21.01
CA LYS A 283 7.31 30.47 -21.54
C LYS A 283 7.71 29.16 -22.22
N LEU A 284 7.46 28.02 -21.57
CA LEU A 284 7.74 26.72 -22.15
C LEU A 284 6.89 26.48 -23.42
N ALA A 285 5.62 26.86 -23.40
CA ALA A 285 4.73 26.78 -24.55
C ALA A 285 5.27 27.54 -25.77
N ARG A 286 5.91 28.71 -25.58
CA ARG A 286 6.60 29.44 -26.66
C ARG A 286 7.90 28.77 -27.11
N GLN A 287 8.67 28.23 -26.17
CA GLN A 287 9.98 27.65 -26.43
C GLN A 287 9.93 26.32 -27.20
N LEU A 288 8.85 25.55 -27.08
CA LEU A 288 8.66 24.33 -27.86
C LEU A 288 8.68 24.67 -29.36
N SER A 289 9.44 23.91 -30.14
CA SER A 289 9.30 23.89 -31.59
C SER A 289 7.96 23.27 -31.99
N ASP A 290 7.50 23.55 -33.22
CA ASP A 290 6.27 22.95 -33.75
C ASP A 290 6.36 21.42 -33.76
N GLU A 291 7.50 20.86 -34.16
CA GLU A 291 7.70 19.41 -34.19
C GLU A 291 7.66 18.76 -32.80
N GLN A 292 8.20 19.44 -31.78
CA GLN A 292 8.14 18.95 -30.40
C GLN A 292 6.71 19.02 -29.85
N ALA A 293 6.00 20.11 -30.12
CA ALA A 293 4.61 20.26 -29.71
C ALA A 293 3.71 19.23 -30.41
N GLU A 294 3.87 19.03 -31.71
CA GLU A 294 3.13 18.04 -32.49
C GLU A 294 3.39 16.62 -31.98
N TRP A 295 4.65 16.27 -31.69
CA TRP A 295 4.96 14.96 -31.11
C TRP A 295 4.29 14.76 -29.74
N LEU A 296 4.31 15.78 -28.87
CA LEU A 296 3.63 15.73 -27.58
C LEU A 296 2.10 15.62 -27.73
N ASP A 297 1.50 16.26 -28.72
CA ASP A 297 0.07 16.12 -29.04
C ASP A 297 -0.27 14.69 -29.48
N THR A 298 0.68 13.95 -30.04
CA THR A 298 0.45 12.54 -30.35
C THR A 298 0.43 11.64 -29.12
N CYS A 299 0.89 12.08 -27.94
CA CYS A 299 0.87 11.25 -26.73
C CYS A 299 -0.58 10.94 -26.34
N PRO A 300 -1.00 9.66 -26.30
CA PRO A 300 -2.35 9.29 -25.90
C PRO A 300 -2.59 9.51 -24.40
N VAL A 301 -3.84 9.69 -23.98
CA VAL A 301 -4.19 9.69 -22.55
C VAL A 301 -4.02 8.30 -21.94
N ILE A 302 -4.36 7.26 -22.70
CA ILE A 302 -4.19 5.86 -22.31
C ILE A 302 -3.39 5.12 -23.39
N LEU A 303 -2.32 4.44 -22.98
CA LEU A 303 -1.57 3.54 -23.84
C LEU A 303 -1.84 2.08 -23.42
N SER A 304 -2.56 1.35 -24.25
CA SER A 304 -2.73 -0.10 -24.10
C SER A 304 -1.49 -0.80 -24.64
N VAL A 305 -0.67 -1.37 -23.76
CA VAL A 305 0.60 -2.02 -24.12
C VAL A 305 0.32 -3.38 -24.74
N GLY A 306 -0.50 -4.20 -24.10
CA GLY A 306 -0.81 -5.55 -24.55
C GLY A 306 -0.68 -6.55 -23.41
N GLN A 307 -0.72 -7.84 -23.76
CA GLN A 307 -0.58 -8.92 -22.80
C GLN A 307 0.90 -9.12 -22.44
N ILE A 308 1.20 -9.15 -21.15
CA ILE A 308 2.53 -9.47 -20.62
C ILE A 308 2.36 -10.57 -19.56
N LYS A 309 3.17 -11.63 -19.68
CA LYS A 309 3.15 -12.76 -18.77
C LYS A 309 3.32 -12.32 -17.32
N GLY A 310 2.47 -12.83 -16.43
CA GLY A 310 2.47 -12.46 -15.00
C GLY A 310 1.96 -11.03 -14.70
N MET A 311 1.52 -10.28 -15.72
CA MET A 311 0.93 -8.95 -15.57
C MET A 311 -0.45 -8.82 -16.23
N GLY A 312 -0.84 -9.77 -17.08
CA GLY A 312 -2.09 -9.69 -17.85
C GLY A 312 -2.04 -8.57 -18.87
N GLN A 313 -3.17 -7.90 -19.09
CA GLN A 313 -3.24 -6.72 -19.93
C GLN A 313 -2.54 -5.54 -19.25
N VAL A 314 -1.41 -5.09 -19.81
CA VAL A 314 -0.70 -3.90 -19.32
C VAL A 314 -1.24 -2.65 -19.98
N VAL A 315 -1.46 -1.63 -19.16
CA VAL A 315 -1.93 -0.30 -19.57
C VAL A 315 -1.06 0.74 -18.88
N VAL A 316 -0.62 1.75 -19.63
CA VAL A 316 0.06 2.93 -19.08
C VAL A 316 -0.92 4.09 -19.08
N VAL A 317 -0.96 4.81 -17.96
CA VAL A 317 -1.71 6.05 -17.75
C VAL A 317 -0.88 6.98 -16.90
N HIS A 318 -1.17 8.28 -16.94
CA HIS A 318 -0.40 9.21 -16.12
C HIS A 318 -0.76 9.11 -14.62
N ALA A 319 -2.04 9.17 -14.26
CA ALA A 319 -2.49 9.16 -12.86
C ALA A 319 -3.20 7.87 -12.44
N GLY A 320 -4.24 7.44 -13.15
CA GLY A 320 -5.00 6.25 -12.77
C GLY A 320 -6.18 5.88 -13.68
N LEU A 321 -6.94 4.86 -13.28
CA LEU A 321 -8.15 4.39 -13.97
C LEU A 321 -9.29 4.16 -12.98
N VAL A 322 -10.51 4.47 -13.40
CA VAL A 322 -11.74 4.06 -12.69
C VAL A 322 -11.95 2.56 -12.93
N PRO A 323 -12.07 1.73 -11.88
CA PRO A 323 -12.26 0.29 -12.04
C PRO A 323 -13.61 -0.04 -12.70
N GLY A 324 -13.66 -1.15 -13.45
CA GLY A 324 -14.88 -1.66 -14.06
C GLY A 324 -15.39 -0.88 -15.29
N LEU A 325 -14.64 0.10 -15.76
CA LEU A 325 -14.97 0.91 -16.93
C LEU A 325 -13.98 0.64 -18.08
N ASP A 326 -14.53 0.48 -19.29
CA ASP A 326 -13.73 0.27 -20.51
C ASP A 326 -12.76 1.44 -20.75
N LEU A 327 -11.59 1.15 -21.32
CA LEU A 327 -10.52 2.15 -21.48
C LEU A 327 -10.94 3.37 -22.30
N ASP A 328 -11.78 3.18 -23.32
CA ASP A 328 -12.30 4.23 -24.19
C ASP A 328 -13.38 5.12 -23.53
N LYS A 329 -13.95 4.66 -22.40
CA LYS A 329 -14.95 5.40 -21.62
C LYS A 329 -14.38 6.16 -20.42
N GLN A 330 -13.08 6.04 -20.17
CA GLN A 330 -12.44 6.75 -19.06
C GLN A 330 -12.43 8.26 -19.34
N ASP A 331 -12.74 9.07 -18.33
CA ASP A 331 -12.65 10.52 -18.47
C ASP A 331 -11.18 10.96 -18.54
N PRO A 332 -10.74 11.63 -19.63
CA PRO A 332 -9.32 11.94 -19.81
C PRO A 332 -8.76 12.86 -18.72
N TYR A 333 -9.55 13.80 -18.20
CA TYR A 333 -9.11 14.64 -17.09
C TYR A 333 -8.80 13.81 -15.83
N SER A 334 -9.66 12.86 -15.49
CA SER A 334 -9.49 11.95 -14.37
C SER A 334 -8.26 11.05 -14.54
N VAL A 335 -8.05 10.50 -15.75
CA VAL A 335 -6.88 9.65 -16.07
C VAL A 335 -5.55 10.38 -15.88
N MET A 336 -5.53 11.70 -16.11
CA MET A 336 -4.36 12.56 -15.93
C MET A 336 -4.23 13.17 -14.52
N ASN A 337 -5.27 13.18 -13.68
CA ASN A 337 -5.24 13.99 -12.45
C ASN A 337 -5.64 13.26 -11.16
N MET A 338 -6.25 12.08 -11.23
CA MET A 338 -6.79 11.42 -10.03
C MET A 338 -5.71 11.01 -9.02
N LEU A 339 -6.04 11.14 -7.74
CA LEU A 339 -5.25 10.61 -6.61
C LEU A 339 -6.15 9.76 -5.70
N THR A 340 -7.37 10.24 -5.47
CA THR A 340 -8.40 9.54 -4.71
C THR A 340 -9.65 9.31 -5.55
N ILE A 341 -10.52 8.44 -5.05
CA ILE A 341 -11.83 8.15 -5.58
C ILE A 341 -12.81 8.12 -4.42
N ASP A 342 -13.96 8.74 -4.61
CA ASP A 342 -15.07 8.66 -3.68
C ASP A 342 -15.70 7.26 -3.74
N LEU A 343 -15.93 6.62 -2.59
CA LEU A 343 -16.42 5.23 -2.57
C LEU A 343 -17.90 5.09 -2.84
N ASP A 344 -18.68 6.15 -2.65
CA ASP A 344 -20.13 6.10 -2.84
C ASP A 344 -20.45 6.44 -4.31
N THR A 345 -19.87 7.53 -4.82
CA THR A 345 -20.16 8.06 -6.16
C THR A 345 -19.18 7.60 -7.24
N HIS A 346 -18.06 6.99 -6.85
CA HIS A 346 -16.95 6.63 -7.75
C HIS A 346 -16.33 7.80 -8.52
N VAL A 347 -16.58 9.03 -8.08
CA VAL A 347 -16.02 10.23 -8.69
C VAL A 347 -14.53 10.32 -8.34
N PRO A 348 -13.63 10.35 -9.33
CA PRO A 348 -12.21 10.57 -9.10
C PRO A 348 -11.94 12.00 -8.63
N SER A 349 -10.93 12.16 -7.80
CA SER A 349 -10.52 13.46 -7.28
C SER A 349 -9.02 13.63 -7.33
N ARG A 350 -8.60 14.87 -7.63
CA ARG A 350 -7.20 15.31 -7.51
C ARG A 350 -6.77 15.59 -6.07
N SER A 351 -7.71 15.53 -5.12
CA SER A 351 -7.42 15.69 -3.69
C SER A 351 -6.69 14.45 -3.16
N ARG A 352 -5.95 14.63 -2.07
CA ARG A 352 -5.41 13.49 -1.29
C ARG A 352 -6.35 13.06 -0.17
N GLU A 353 -7.45 13.77 0.01
CA GLU A 353 -8.52 13.41 0.92
C GLU A 353 -9.40 12.35 0.26
N GLY A 354 -9.74 11.30 1.02
CA GLY A 354 -10.53 10.16 0.54
C GLY A 354 -9.69 8.91 0.25
N MET A 355 -10.32 7.95 -0.44
CA MET A 355 -9.70 6.65 -0.70
C MET A 355 -8.78 6.71 -1.91
N LYS A 356 -7.54 6.24 -1.80
CA LYS A 356 -6.63 6.13 -2.95
C LYS A 356 -7.24 5.25 -4.04
N TRP A 357 -7.28 5.74 -5.27
CA TRP A 357 -7.82 4.99 -6.42
C TRP A 357 -7.15 3.63 -6.57
N THR A 358 -5.83 3.55 -6.29
CA THR A 358 -5.05 2.31 -6.37
C THR A 358 -5.59 1.21 -5.46
N LYS A 359 -6.12 1.56 -4.27
CA LYS A 359 -6.66 0.58 -3.33
C LYS A 359 -7.92 -0.05 -3.90
N LEU A 360 -8.85 0.77 -4.38
CA LEU A 360 -10.08 0.32 -5.01
C LEU A 360 -9.79 -0.49 -6.29
N PHE A 361 -8.88 0.00 -7.14
CA PHE A 361 -8.48 -0.69 -8.38
C PHE A 361 -7.87 -2.07 -8.12
N ASN A 362 -6.91 -2.19 -7.20
CA ASN A 362 -6.32 -3.49 -6.87
C ASN A 362 -7.35 -4.44 -6.24
N LYS A 363 -8.27 -3.92 -5.42
CA LYS A 363 -9.34 -4.74 -4.84
C LYS A 363 -10.30 -5.24 -5.92
N HIS A 364 -10.68 -4.41 -6.87
CA HIS A 364 -11.49 -4.80 -8.03
C HIS A 364 -10.82 -5.91 -8.84
N GLN A 365 -9.55 -5.74 -9.22
CA GLN A 365 -8.80 -6.77 -9.97
C GLN A 365 -8.63 -8.07 -9.17
N SER A 366 -8.46 -7.99 -7.85
CA SER A 366 -8.43 -9.18 -6.98
C SER A 366 -9.76 -9.94 -6.97
N LEU A 367 -10.89 -9.24 -6.80
CA LEU A 367 -12.22 -9.87 -6.83
C LEU A 367 -12.52 -10.47 -8.21
N LEU A 368 -12.12 -9.78 -9.28
CA LEU A 368 -12.24 -10.30 -10.64
C LEU A 368 -11.41 -11.58 -10.81
N SER A 369 -10.16 -11.59 -10.35
CA SER A 369 -9.30 -12.78 -10.37
C SER A 369 -9.93 -13.94 -9.62
N ASP A 370 -10.50 -13.70 -8.43
CA ASP A 370 -11.17 -14.74 -7.64
C ASP A 370 -12.42 -15.27 -8.35
N SER A 371 -13.20 -14.40 -9.00
CA SER A 371 -14.39 -14.78 -9.76
C SER A 371 -14.09 -15.55 -11.05
N LEU A 372 -12.95 -15.28 -11.70
CA LEU A 372 -12.56 -15.95 -12.93
C LEU A 372 -11.90 -17.32 -12.67
N ARG A 373 -11.38 -17.52 -11.45
CA ARG A 373 -10.67 -18.75 -11.06
C ARG A 373 -11.59 -19.96 -11.17
N GLY A 374 -11.17 -20.94 -11.97
CA GLY A 374 -11.91 -22.18 -12.19
C GLY A 374 -12.97 -22.11 -13.31
N THR A 375 -13.23 -20.93 -13.86
CA THR A 375 -14.18 -20.74 -14.98
C THR A 375 -13.46 -20.63 -16.33
N PHE A 376 -12.27 -20.01 -16.34
CA PHE A 376 -11.49 -19.77 -17.57
C PHE A 376 -10.11 -20.43 -17.48
N GLU A 377 -9.60 -20.93 -18.62
CA GLU A 377 -8.27 -21.57 -18.71
C GLU A 377 -7.12 -20.60 -18.43
N ASN A 378 -7.25 -19.32 -18.82
CA ASN A 378 -6.24 -18.28 -18.58
C ASN A 378 -6.87 -17.00 -18.00
N PRO A 379 -7.21 -16.97 -16.70
CA PRO A 379 -7.84 -15.81 -16.06
C PRO A 379 -6.91 -14.58 -16.04
N GLU A 380 -5.59 -14.78 -16.04
CA GLU A 380 -4.61 -13.68 -15.98
C GLU A 380 -4.72 -12.74 -17.18
N SER A 381 -5.07 -13.27 -18.36
CA SER A 381 -5.25 -12.49 -19.58
C SER A 381 -6.39 -11.47 -19.52
N MET A 382 -7.36 -11.67 -18.61
CA MET A 382 -8.49 -10.75 -18.40
C MET A 382 -8.20 -9.70 -17.32
N LEU A 383 -7.12 -9.87 -16.54
CA LEU A 383 -6.72 -8.94 -15.51
C LEU A 383 -5.93 -7.80 -16.13
N THR A 384 -6.04 -6.62 -15.51
CA THR A 384 -5.35 -5.41 -15.96
C THR A 384 -4.32 -4.97 -14.94
N THR A 385 -3.08 -4.74 -15.41
CA THR A 385 -2.03 -4.08 -14.63
C THR A 385 -1.79 -2.68 -15.15
N VAL A 386 -1.88 -1.70 -14.26
CA VAL A 386 -1.70 -0.28 -14.59
C VAL A 386 -0.30 0.18 -14.17
N ILE A 387 0.46 0.79 -15.07
CA ILE A 387 1.72 1.48 -14.76
C ILE A 387 1.47 2.98 -14.84
N TYR A 388 1.86 3.74 -13.81
CA TYR A 388 1.51 5.15 -13.67
C TYR A 388 2.55 6.00 -12.93
N GLY A 389 2.42 7.32 -13.09
CA GLY A 389 3.26 8.37 -12.52
C GLY A 389 2.50 9.28 -11.53
N HIS A 390 2.66 10.60 -11.65
CA HIS A 390 1.90 11.71 -11.03
C HIS A 390 1.97 11.85 -9.49
N ASP A 391 1.84 10.76 -8.73
CA ASP A 391 1.75 10.81 -7.27
C ASP A 391 3.12 10.71 -6.56
N SER A 392 3.98 11.67 -6.83
CA SER A 392 5.34 11.79 -6.28
C SER A 392 5.40 11.71 -4.74
N LYS A 393 4.31 12.01 -4.02
CA LYS A 393 4.24 11.93 -2.55
C LYS A 393 4.03 10.51 -2.04
N SER A 394 3.35 9.66 -2.82
CA SER A 394 3.24 8.23 -2.49
C SER A 394 4.55 7.49 -2.76
N SER A 395 5.47 8.10 -3.51
CA SER A 395 6.74 7.49 -3.92
C SER A 395 6.52 6.17 -4.67
N LEU A 396 7.52 5.30 -4.70
CA LEU A 396 7.47 4.02 -5.38
C LEU A 396 6.42 3.09 -4.75
N SER A 397 5.45 2.63 -5.55
CA SER A 397 4.39 1.70 -5.12
C SER A 397 4.17 0.59 -6.14
N LEU A 398 4.80 -0.56 -5.92
CA LEU A 398 4.69 -1.73 -6.80
C LEU A 398 3.70 -2.75 -6.21
N LYS A 399 2.40 -2.57 -6.47
CA LYS A 399 1.34 -3.54 -6.13
C LYS A 399 1.17 -4.56 -7.25
N THR A 400 0.32 -5.56 -7.05
CA THR A 400 0.08 -6.61 -8.06
C THR A 400 -0.46 -6.00 -9.36
N TYR A 401 -1.53 -5.20 -9.27
CA TYR A 401 -2.26 -4.66 -10.42
C TYR A 401 -2.01 -3.17 -10.68
N SER A 402 -1.19 -2.52 -9.86
CA SER A 402 -0.83 -1.10 -10.05
C SER A 402 0.65 -0.87 -9.71
N LYS A 403 1.39 -0.23 -10.61
CA LYS A 403 2.81 0.07 -10.49
C LYS A 403 3.02 1.58 -10.59
N GLY A 404 3.13 2.24 -9.44
CA GLY A 404 3.44 3.67 -9.34
C GLY A 404 4.94 3.89 -9.34
N ILE A 405 5.47 4.60 -10.34
CA ILE A 405 6.91 4.80 -10.55
C ILE A 405 7.35 6.27 -10.51
N ASP A 406 6.45 7.21 -10.20
CA ASP A 406 6.85 8.59 -9.87
C ASP A 406 7.49 8.66 -8.48
N THR A 407 8.81 8.85 -8.48
CA THR A 407 9.64 8.98 -7.27
C THR A 407 10.15 10.40 -7.05
N GLY A 408 9.51 11.39 -7.67
CA GLY A 408 9.71 12.82 -7.41
C GLY A 408 11.09 13.33 -7.80
N CYS A 409 11.58 12.96 -8.98
CA CYS A 409 12.93 13.29 -9.44
C CYS A 409 13.26 14.79 -9.30
N VAL A 410 12.42 15.66 -9.86
CA VAL A 410 12.65 17.12 -9.86
C VAL A 410 12.78 17.75 -8.47
N LYS A 411 12.25 17.08 -7.42
CA LYS A 411 12.32 17.52 -6.01
C LYS A 411 13.51 16.92 -5.25
N GLY A 412 14.52 16.41 -5.97
CA GLY A 412 15.69 15.75 -5.37
C GLY A 412 15.45 14.31 -4.92
N GLY A 413 14.37 13.68 -5.41
CA GLY A 413 14.07 12.27 -5.18
C GLY A 413 14.92 11.37 -6.07
N LYS A 414 14.25 10.45 -6.76
CA LYS A 414 14.88 9.58 -7.77
C LYS A 414 14.11 9.64 -9.08
N LEU A 415 14.78 9.30 -10.17
CA LEU A 415 14.12 8.92 -11.42
C LEU A 415 14.13 7.41 -11.50
N THR A 416 12.96 6.82 -11.80
CA THR A 416 12.74 5.38 -11.72
C THR A 416 12.38 4.84 -13.10
N ALA A 417 13.04 3.74 -13.48
CA ALA A 417 12.65 2.89 -14.58
C ALA A 417 12.13 1.54 -14.06
N LEU A 418 10.98 1.09 -14.59
CA LEU A 418 10.56 -0.30 -14.50
C LEU A 418 10.88 -0.98 -15.84
N VAL A 419 11.80 -1.94 -15.81
CA VAL A 419 12.23 -2.72 -16.98
C VAL A 419 11.48 -4.04 -16.98
N VAL A 420 10.79 -4.34 -18.08
CA VAL A 420 10.07 -5.60 -18.28
C VAL A 420 10.72 -6.36 -19.44
N ARG A 421 11.15 -7.59 -19.18
CA ARG A 421 11.84 -8.46 -20.15
C ARG A 421 10.98 -9.64 -20.59
N ASP A 422 11.54 -10.43 -21.51
CA ASP A 422 11.03 -11.75 -21.89
C ASP A 422 10.61 -12.57 -20.66
N GLY A 423 9.47 -13.26 -20.77
CA GLY A 423 8.87 -14.02 -19.69
C GLY A 423 8.19 -13.19 -18.60
N GLY A 424 8.12 -11.86 -18.73
CA GLY A 424 7.47 -10.96 -17.78
C GLY A 424 8.32 -10.59 -16.56
N GLU A 425 9.63 -10.82 -16.62
CA GLU A 425 10.55 -10.46 -15.53
C GLU A 425 10.59 -8.94 -15.37
N GLN A 426 10.37 -8.47 -14.13
CA GLN A 426 10.36 -7.07 -13.76
C GLN A 426 11.65 -6.72 -13.00
N LYS A 427 12.40 -5.73 -13.48
CA LYS A 427 13.56 -5.14 -12.78
C LYS A 427 13.35 -3.65 -12.58
N LEU A 428 13.56 -3.19 -11.35
CA LEU A 428 13.54 -1.76 -11.04
C LEU A 428 14.96 -1.17 -11.13
N VAL A 429 15.10 -0.02 -11.76
CA VAL A 429 16.35 0.76 -11.82
C VAL A 429 16.05 2.18 -11.37
N GLN A 430 16.92 2.78 -10.55
CA GLN A 430 16.73 4.14 -10.06
C GLN A 430 18.04 4.91 -10.04
N VAL A 431 17.99 6.18 -10.41
CA VAL A 431 19.10 7.13 -10.23
C VAL A 431 18.69 8.27 -9.31
N LYS A 432 19.65 8.80 -8.55
CA LYS A 432 19.41 9.93 -7.65
C LYS A 432 19.36 11.23 -8.45
N CYS A 433 18.33 12.03 -8.17
CA CYS A 433 18.12 13.33 -8.83
C CYS A 433 18.63 14.49 -7.97
N GLN A 434 18.96 15.60 -8.63
CA GLN A 434 19.18 16.87 -7.95
C GLN A 434 17.83 17.55 -7.61
N ASP A 435 17.84 18.41 -6.59
CA ASP A 435 16.65 19.19 -6.24
C ASP A 435 16.60 20.46 -7.08
N HIS A 436 15.87 20.40 -8.18
CA HIS A 436 15.70 21.50 -9.14
C HIS A 436 14.60 22.49 -8.70
N THR A 437 14.00 22.32 -7.52
CA THR A 437 12.98 23.24 -6.98
C THR A 437 13.53 24.33 -6.08
N LYS A 438 14.81 24.25 -5.70
CA LYS A 438 15.47 25.15 -4.73
C LYS A 438 16.37 26.22 -5.35
N ASN A 439 16.38 26.33 -6.68
CA ASN A 439 17.20 27.30 -7.41
C ASN A 439 16.42 28.54 -7.81
#